data_AF-A0A1C7MZR9-F1
#
_entry.id   AF-A0A1C7MZR9-F1
#
_cell.length_a   1.000
_cell.length_b   1.000
_cell.length_c   1.000
_cell.angle_alpha   90.00
_cell.angle_beta   90.00
_cell.angle_gamma   90.00
#
_symmetry.space_group_name_H-M   'P 1'
#
loop_
_entity.id
_entity.type
_entity.pdbx_description
1 polymer ?
#
loop_
_entity_poly.entity_id
_entity_poly.type
_entity_poly.pdbx_seq_one_letter_code
_entity_poly.pdbx_strand_id
1 'polypeptide(L)'
;MGAIDQPELTWWNVGEASTALMVAAIVSMILGVKLELSLLISGIRCVLQLSLMGLVLDDVLKTKHMSIVIAMSIVLVILGTYETVFNRTRKTFQGMFPIMFGILLVSNLVITYIGAAFVLDTKPFWDPPTFIPIIGMLLGNSMSSVAMGIERCLDQFSTHAPMLETRLSFGASRYEAGLPLAVDAIRMALLPVITQLSVMGMINIPGMMTGQIMAGTPMMEAVIYQQCIMFMVAASSTLGVVMSVAACLSVLIDKDQTMRQDRIKDNRSFHHYFTRSLDHLPNQQNDLLSKRHSQASPQHPSKPGSHEAMRIQQSYRQRL
;
A
#
# COMPACT_ATOMS: atom_id res chain seq x y z
N MET A 1 34.60 23.38 6.62
CA MET A 1 33.73 23.36 5.43
C MET A 1 32.72 24.48 5.61
N GLY A 2 32.69 25.47 4.70
CA GLY A 2 31.80 26.62 4.84
C GLY A 2 30.34 26.18 4.87
N ALA A 3 29.56 26.75 5.80
CA ALA A 3 28.12 26.61 5.78
C ALA A 3 27.62 27.12 4.43
N ILE A 4 27.09 26.22 3.62
CA ILE A 4 26.39 26.59 2.39
C ILE A 4 25.19 27.40 2.87
N ASP A 5 25.07 28.67 2.48
CA ASP A 5 23.85 29.47 2.69
C ASP A 5 22.71 28.75 1.98
N GLN A 6 21.98 27.92 2.73
CA GLN A 6 20.79 27.26 2.24
C GLN A 6 19.68 28.32 2.17
N PRO A 7 19.01 28.49 1.02
CA PRO A 7 17.91 29.43 0.92
C PRO A 7 16.81 29.03 1.94
N GLU A 8 16.28 30.01 2.67
CA GLU A 8 15.21 29.78 3.61
C GLU A 8 13.98 29.23 2.87
N LEU A 9 13.59 28.01 3.21
CA LEU A 9 12.40 27.36 2.66
C LEU A 9 11.16 27.99 3.28
N THR A 10 10.26 28.50 2.44
CA THR A 10 8.99 29.09 2.87
C THR A 10 7.80 28.27 2.39
N TRP A 11 6.61 28.56 2.94
CA TRP A 11 5.36 27.95 2.49
C TRP A 11 5.09 28.13 0.99
N TRP A 12 5.70 29.15 0.37
CA TRP A 12 5.61 29.36 -1.07
C TRP A 12 6.24 28.20 -1.87
N ASN A 13 7.38 27.68 -1.43
CA ASN A 13 8.06 26.55 -2.09
C ASN A 13 7.21 25.27 -2.06
N VAL A 14 6.44 25.06 -0.98
CA VAL A 14 5.47 23.95 -0.88
C VAL A 14 4.34 24.14 -1.90
N GLY A 15 3.86 25.38 -2.07
CA GLY A 15 2.89 25.74 -3.09
C GLY A 15 3.40 25.47 -4.51
N GLU A 16 4.64 25.88 -4.81
CA GLU A 16 5.29 25.60 -6.09
C GLU A 16 5.43 24.10 -6.36
N ALA A 17 5.90 23.31 -5.38
CA ALA A 17 6.01 21.86 -5.52
C ALA A 17 4.64 21.18 -5.73
N SER A 18 3.58 21.72 -5.10
CA SER A 18 2.22 21.21 -5.25
C SER A 18 1.68 21.36 -6.68
N THR A 19 2.18 22.31 -7.48
CA THR A 19 1.79 22.46 -8.88
C THR A 19 2.19 21.24 -9.73
N ALA A 20 3.35 20.63 -9.44
CA ALA A 20 3.76 19.40 -10.11
C ALA A 20 2.80 18.23 -9.82
N LEU A 21 2.31 18.14 -8.57
CA LEU A 21 1.27 17.17 -8.20
C LEU A 21 -0.05 17.44 -8.93
N MET A 22 -0.43 18.71 -9.10
CA MET A 22 -1.62 19.10 -9.89
C MET A 22 -1.48 18.67 -11.35
N VAL A 23 -0.32 18.86 -11.97
CA VAL A 23 -0.07 18.41 -13.34
C VAL A 23 -0.23 16.89 -13.45
N ALA A 24 0.30 16.12 -12.49
CA ALA A 24 0.12 14.67 -12.47
C ALA A 24 -1.36 14.27 -12.33
N ALA A 25 -2.14 14.98 -11.50
CA ALA A 25 -3.58 14.75 -11.38
C ALA A 25 -4.33 15.06 -12.69
N ILE A 26 -3.96 16.13 -13.41
CA ILE A 26 -4.55 16.47 -14.72
C ILE A 26 -4.22 15.40 -15.75
N VAL A 27 -2.97 14.93 -15.80
CA VAL A 27 -2.57 13.83 -16.70
C VAL A 27 -3.37 12.55 -16.41
N SER A 28 -3.57 12.21 -15.13
CA SER A 28 -4.46 11.10 -14.72
C SER A 28 -5.88 11.27 -15.22
N MET A 29 -6.40 12.50 -15.21
CA MET A 29 -7.75 12.81 -15.67
C MET A 29 -7.86 12.63 -17.19
N ILE A 30 -6.86 13.13 -17.94
CA ILE A 30 -6.79 12.98 -19.41
C ILE A 30 -6.70 11.50 -19.80
N LEU A 31 -5.92 10.70 -19.07
CA LEU A 31 -5.76 9.27 -19.31
C LEU A 31 -6.90 8.41 -18.75
N GLY A 32 -7.86 8.99 -18.01
CA GLY A 32 -9.00 8.27 -17.45
C GLY A 32 -8.65 7.25 -16.36
N VAL A 33 -7.52 7.42 -15.65
CA VAL A 33 -7.02 6.47 -14.63
C VAL A 33 -7.83 6.55 -13.33
N LYS A 34 -8.65 7.60 -13.16
CA LYS A 34 -9.50 7.87 -11.98
C LYS A 34 -8.70 7.99 -10.66
N LEU A 35 -7.47 8.52 -10.71
CA LEU A 35 -6.60 8.73 -9.53
C LEU A 35 -6.55 10.18 -9.07
N GLU A 36 -7.14 11.13 -9.81
CA GLU A 36 -7.02 12.57 -9.58
C GLU A 36 -7.43 12.98 -8.15
N LEU A 37 -8.57 12.49 -7.67
CA LEU A 37 -9.02 12.77 -6.30
C LEU A 37 -8.16 12.04 -5.25
N SER A 38 -7.68 10.84 -5.57
CA SER A 38 -6.81 10.08 -4.66
C SER A 38 -5.49 10.82 -4.45
N LEU A 39 -4.91 11.35 -5.53
CA LEU A 39 -3.70 12.18 -5.51
C LEU A 39 -3.92 13.47 -4.72
N LEU A 40 -5.02 14.20 -4.97
CA LEU A 40 -5.31 15.45 -4.26
C LEU A 40 -5.55 15.25 -2.77
N ILE A 41 -6.39 14.28 -2.40
CA ILE A 41 -6.70 13.97 -0.99
C ILE A 41 -5.43 13.51 -0.27
N SER A 42 -4.63 12.65 -0.90
CA SER A 42 -3.36 12.18 -0.33
C SER A 42 -2.34 13.31 -0.19
N GLY A 43 -2.28 14.23 -1.16
CA GLY A 43 -1.41 15.41 -1.12
C GLY A 43 -1.77 16.37 0.00
N ILE A 44 -3.05 16.73 0.13
CA ILE A 44 -3.53 17.57 1.23
C ILE A 44 -3.24 16.91 2.58
N ARG A 45 -3.53 15.61 2.70
CA ARG A 45 -3.23 14.82 3.90
C ARG A 45 -1.73 14.85 4.22
N CYS A 46 -0.86 14.72 3.22
CA CYS A 46 0.59 14.76 3.39
C CYS A 46 1.07 16.11 3.96
N VAL A 47 0.60 17.22 3.39
CA VAL A 47 0.95 18.58 3.88
C VAL A 47 0.51 18.76 5.33
N LEU A 48 -0.74 18.39 5.65
CA LEU A 48 -1.27 18.52 7.00
C LEU A 48 -0.54 17.62 8.02
N GLN A 49 -0.31 16.35 7.67
CA GLN A 49 0.37 15.39 8.54
C GLN A 49 1.81 15.77 8.81
N LEU A 50 2.56 16.19 7.77
CA LEU A 50 3.96 16.58 7.92
C LEU A 50 4.10 17.88 8.72
N SER A 51 3.20 18.85 8.49
CA SER A 51 3.18 20.11 9.26
C SER A 51 2.85 19.85 10.73
N LEU A 52 1.84 19.02 11.01
CA LEU A 52 1.49 18.63 12.37
C LEU A 52 2.64 17.89 13.06
N MET A 53 3.28 16.96 12.35
CA MET A 53 4.44 16.24 12.88
C MET A 53 5.58 17.19 13.22
N GLY A 54 5.87 18.19 12.39
CA GLY A 54 6.88 19.21 12.68
C GLY A 54 6.61 19.99 13.97
N LEU A 55 5.34 20.29 14.27
CA LEU A 55 4.95 20.98 15.50
C LEU A 55 5.05 20.08 16.74
N VAL A 56 4.65 18.82 16.62
CA VAL A 56 4.63 17.88 17.76
C VAL A 56 6.01 17.33 18.07
N LEU A 57 6.83 17.09 17.05
CA LEU A 57 8.06 16.32 17.19
C LEU A 57 9.11 17.07 18.03
N ASP A 58 9.24 18.39 17.93
CA ASP A 58 10.21 19.15 18.72
C ASP A 58 10.00 18.96 20.24
N ASP A 59 8.75 19.04 20.71
CA ASP A 59 8.39 18.83 22.12
C ASP A 59 8.64 17.39 22.57
N VAL A 60 8.31 16.42 21.71
CA VAL A 60 8.50 15.00 21.99
C VAL A 60 10.00 14.65 22.05
N LEU A 61 10.80 15.20 21.14
CA LEU A 61 12.24 14.95 21.06
C LEU A 61 13.01 15.56 22.22
N LYS A 62 12.57 16.70 22.76
CA LYS A 62 13.14 17.31 23.97
C LYS A 62 12.86 16.51 25.23
N THR A 63 11.85 15.66 25.20
CA THR A 63 11.39 14.92 26.38
C THR A 63 12.19 13.64 26.59
N LYS A 64 12.90 13.51 27.72
CA LYS A 64 13.74 12.35 28.05
C LYS A 64 13.00 11.19 28.75
N HIS A 65 11.67 11.19 28.73
CA HIS A 65 10.87 10.16 29.41
C HIS A 65 10.57 8.97 28.48
N MET A 66 11.05 7.78 28.87
CA MET A 66 10.81 6.53 28.14
C MET A 66 9.33 6.26 27.86
N SER A 67 8.45 6.59 28.81
CA SER A 67 7.00 6.39 28.67
C SER A 67 6.40 7.15 27.50
N ILE A 68 6.90 8.36 27.19
CA ILE A 68 6.41 9.18 26.06
C ILE A 68 6.88 8.59 24.73
N VAL A 69 8.13 8.11 24.65
CA VAL A 69 8.66 7.45 23.46
C VAL A 69 7.88 6.17 23.14
N ILE A 70 7.58 5.36 24.16
CA ILE A 70 6.76 4.15 24.01
C ILE A 70 5.32 4.50 23.63
N ALA A 71 4.71 5.49 24.28
CA ALA A 71 3.35 5.93 23.95
C ALA A 71 3.27 6.41 22.49
N MET A 72 4.22 7.23 22.04
CA MET A 72 4.30 7.70 20.65
C MET A 72 4.48 6.53 19.68
N SER A 73 5.34 5.57 20.03
CA SER A 73 5.54 4.35 19.23
C SER A 73 4.25 3.55 19.08
N ILE A 74 3.47 3.39 20.15
CA ILE A 74 2.16 2.72 20.10
C ILE A 74 1.19 3.51 19.22
N VAL A 75 1.13 4.83 19.36
CA VAL A 75 0.29 5.70 18.53
C VAL A 75 0.63 5.54 17.04
N LEU A 76 1.92 5.55 16.70
CA LEU A 76 2.37 5.32 15.32
C LEU A 76 1.90 3.95 14.82
N VAL A 77 2.05 2.88 15.61
CA VAL A 77 1.60 1.53 15.23
C VAL A 77 0.08 1.46 15.05
N ILE A 78 -0.70 2.13 15.90
CA ILE A 78 -2.17 2.22 15.76
C ILE A 78 -2.52 2.90 14.43
N LEU A 79 -1.92 4.06 14.15
CA LEU A 79 -2.12 4.82 12.91
C LEU A 79 -1.74 4.00 11.68
N GLY A 80 -0.59 3.32 11.71
CA GLY A 80 -0.13 2.45 10.63
C GLY A 80 -1.04 1.25 10.42
N THR A 81 -1.54 0.65 11.51
CA THR A 81 -2.51 -0.45 11.42
C THR A 81 -3.83 0.02 10.81
N TYR A 82 -4.31 1.19 11.23
CA TYR A 82 -5.53 1.79 10.67
C TYR A 82 -5.39 2.02 9.16
N GLU A 83 -4.28 2.64 8.73
CA GLU A 83 -4.02 2.88 7.31
C GLU A 83 -3.90 1.57 6.52
N THR A 84 -3.23 0.55 7.07
CA THR A 84 -3.12 -0.79 6.46
C THR A 84 -4.50 -1.38 6.21
N VAL A 85 -5.30 -1.47 7.28
CA VAL A 85 -6.54 -2.27 7.29
C VAL A 85 -7.67 -1.55 6.58
N PHE A 86 -7.80 -0.23 6.72
CA PHE A 86 -8.96 0.51 6.22
C PHE A 86 -8.70 1.24 4.90
N ASN A 87 -7.47 1.66 4.65
CA ASN A 87 -7.18 2.49 3.47
C ASN A 87 -6.45 1.73 2.37
N ARG A 88 -5.54 0.81 2.73
CA ARG A 88 -4.68 0.11 1.77
C ARG A 88 -5.25 -1.21 1.24
N THR A 89 -5.85 -2.05 2.09
CA THR A 89 -6.32 -3.38 1.65
C THR A 89 -7.75 -3.31 1.11
N ARG A 90 -8.00 -3.83 -0.11
CA ARG A 90 -9.36 -3.86 -0.72
C ARG A 90 -10.28 -4.95 -0.18
N LYS A 91 -9.75 -5.99 0.45
CA LYS A 91 -10.51 -7.10 1.05
C LYS A 91 -10.14 -7.17 2.53
N THR A 92 -11.11 -7.36 3.44
CA THR A 92 -10.84 -7.59 4.87
C THR A 92 -11.53 -8.85 5.35
N PHE A 93 -11.21 -9.23 6.59
CA PHE A 93 -11.94 -10.26 7.32
C PHE A 93 -12.20 -9.82 8.76
N GLN A 94 -13.15 -10.48 9.43
CA GLN A 94 -13.52 -10.14 10.81
C GLN A 94 -12.34 -10.35 11.76
N GLY A 95 -11.97 -9.31 12.52
CA GLY A 95 -10.83 -9.35 13.44
C GLY A 95 -9.47 -9.02 12.80
N MET A 96 -9.44 -8.55 11.56
CA MET A 96 -8.18 -8.17 10.89
C MET A 96 -7.42 -7.07 11.65
N PHE A 97 -8.11 -6.06 12.22
CA PHE A 97 -7.45 -4.97 12.95
C PHE A 97 -6.59 -5.41 14.14
N PRO A 98 -7.11 -6.15 15.15
CA PRO A 98 -6.29 -6.57 16.29
C PRO A 98 -5.16 -7.52 15.90
N ILE A 99 -5.36 -8.36 14.87
CA ILE A 99 -4.32 -9.25 14.36
C ILE A 99 -3.20 -8.43 13.71
N MET A 100 -3.53 -7.48 12.84
CA MET A 100 -2.53 -6.64 12.19
C MET A 100 -1.83 -5.69 13.15
N PHE A 101 -2.56 -5.19 14.15
CA PHE A 101 -1.97 -4.42 15.24
C PHE A 101 -0.89 -5.24 15.96
N GLY A 102 -1.21 -6.47 16.39
CA GLY A 102 -0.25 -7.34 17.04
C GLY A 102 0.96 -7.66 16.16
N ILE A 103 0.74 -7.92 14.88
CA ILE A 103 1.82 -8.23 13.93
C ILE A 103 2.75 -7.04 13.73
N LEU A 104 2.21 -5.87 13.39
CA LEU A 104 3.01 -4.66 13.16
C LEU A 104 3.71 -4.21 14.45
N LEU A 105 3.05 -4.34 15.61
CA LEU A 105 3.64 -4.05 16.90
C LEU A 105 4.84 -4.95 17.16
N VAL A 106 4.68 -6.27 17.04
CA VAL A 106 5.77 -7.23 17.30
C VAL A 106 6.88 -7.09 16.27
N SER A 107 6.58 -7.05 14.97
CA SER A 107 7.60 -6.99 13.93
C SER A 107 8.43 -5.71 14.00
N ASN A 108 7.81 -4.56 14.28
CA ASN A 108 8.51 -3.29 14.31
C ASN A 108 9.18 -3.02 15.67
N LEU A 109 8.51 -3.29 16.81
CA LEU A 109 9.12 -3.05 18.11
C LEU A 109 10.31 -3.99 18.37
N VAL A 110 10.20 -5.27 18.02
CA VAL A 110 11.31 -6.22 18.22
C VAL A 110 12.53 -5.80 17.41
N ILE A 111 12.34 -5.49 16.12
CA ILE A 111 13.47 -5.08 15.26
C ILE A 111 14.01 -3.71 15.65
N THR A 112 13.15 -2.75 16.02
CA THR A 112 13.61 -1.43 16.51
C THR A 112 14.40 -1.58 17.79
N TYR A 113 13.92 -2.38 18.75
CA TYR A 113 14.63 -2.64 20.00
C TYR A 113 15.99 -3.30 19.75
N ILE A 114 16.03 -4.38 18.96
CA ILE A 114 17.28 -5.05 18.63
C ILE A 114 18.24 -4.11 17.90
N GLY A 115 17.72 -3.33 16.94
CA GLY A 115 18.51 -2.39 16.16
C GLY A 115 19.08 -1.25 17.00
N ALA A 116 18.26 -0.60 17.81
CA ALA A 116 18.69 0.50 18.67
C ALA A 116 19.67 0.04 19.76
N ALA A 117 19.39 -1.10 20.41
CA ALA A 117 20.18 -1.58 21.53
C ALA A 117 21.50 -2.26 21.11
N PHE A 118 21.49 -3.06 20.02
CA PHE A 118 22.65 -3.88 19.65
C PHE A 118 23.33 -3.43 18.35
N VAL A 119 22.58 -2.99 17.35
CA VAL A 119 23.15 -2.63 16.03
C VAL A 119 23.74 -1.23 16.05
N LEU A 120 23.01 -0.28 16.65
CA LEU A 120 23.39 1.14 16.71
C LEU A 120 24.06 1.53 18.04
N ASP A 121 24.17 0.59 19.00
CA ASP A 121 24.68 0.78 20.38
C ASP A 121 24.23 2.11 21.02
N THR A 122 22.97 2.49 20.79
CA THR A 122 22.45 3.78 21.27
C THR A 122 22.16 3.66 22.78
N LYS A 123 22.80 4.52 23.58
CA LYS A 123 22.68 4.53 25.05
C LYS A 123 22.06 5.86 25.51
N PRO A 124 20.84 5.87 26.07
CA PRO A 124 19.90 4.75 26.22
C PRO A 124 19.25 4.34 24.89
N PHE A 125 18.79 3.09 24.76
CA PHE A 125 18.20 2.60 23.51
C PHE A 125 16.93 3.36 23.09
N TRP A 126 16.27 4.04 24.03
CA TRP A 126 15.06 4.83 23.81
C TRP A 126 15.33 6.31 23.54
N ASP A 127 16.55 6.67 23.13
CA ASP A 127 16.89 8.05 22.77
C ASP A 127 15.88 8.59 21.73
N PRO A 128 15.05 9.61 22.07
CA PRO A 128 13.91 9.99 21.23
C PRO A 128 14.29 10.41 19.80
N PRO A 129 15.34 11.22 19.55
CA PRO A 129 15.75 11.62 18.21
C PRO A 129 16.18 10.46 17.32
N THR A 130 16.62 9.37 17.93
CA THR A 130 17.08 8.17 17.22
C THR A 130 15.93 7.16 17.07
N PHE A 131 15.24 6.85 18.17
CA PHE A 131 14.25 5.77 18.23
C PHE A 131 12.97 6.07 17.42
N ILE A 132 12.44 7.30 17.51
CA ILE A 132 11.16 7.67 16.87
C ILE A 132 11.27 7.65 15.34
N PRO A 133 12.31 8.23 14.72
CA PRO A 133 12.50 8.11 13.27
C PRO A 133 12.70 6.67 12.81
N ILE A 134 13.47 5.85 13.54
CA ILE A 134 13.70 4.44 13.19
C ILE A 134 12.37 3.68 13.16
N ILE A 135 11.59 3.72 14.24
CA ILE A 135 10.32 3.00 14.28
C ILE A 135 9.36 3.53 13.21
N GLY A 136 9.32 4.84 12.98
CA GLY A 136 8.50 5.45 11.93
C GLY A 136 8.86 4.94 10.53
N MET A 137 10.16 4.86 10.22
CA MET A 137 10.67 4.35 8.94
C MET A 137 10.39 2.85 8.77
N LEU A 138 10.66 2.05 9.79
CA LEU A 138 10.39 0.61 9.77
C LEU A 138 8.89 0.34 9.61
N LEU A 139 8.06 1.05 10.35
CA LEU A 139 6.61 0.93 10.27
C LEU A 139 6.10 1.35 8.88
N GLY A 140 6.53 2.49 8.34
CA GLY A 140 6.06 2.97 7.03
C GLY A 140 6.34 1.98 5.88
N ASN A 141 7.53 1.37 5.88
CA ASN A 141 7.91 0.37 4.87
C ASN A 141 7.24 -0.99 5.10
N SER A 142 7.21 -1.47 6.35
CA SER A 142 6.61 -2.76 6.68
C SER A 142 5.09 -2.74 6.51
N MET A 143 4.42 -1.64 6.86
CA MET A 143 2.98 -1.43 6.69
C MET A 143 2.54 -1.64 5.23
N SER A 144 3.27 -1.04 4.28
CA SER A 144 2.98 -1.18 2.85
C SER A 144 3.19 -2.61 2.36
N SER A 145 4.27 -3.26 2.80
CA SER A 145 4.59 -4.64 2.45
C SER A 145 3.54 -5.62 3.01
N VAL A 146 3.15 -5.44 4.27
CA VAL A 146 2.10 -6.23 4.94
C VAL A 146 0.76 -6.07 4.25
N ALA A 147 0.36 -4.84 3.90
CA ALA A 147 -0.87 -4.60 3.16
C ALA A 147 -0.90 -5.36 1.83
N MET A 148 0.20 -5.30 1.06
CA MET A 148 0.32 -6.04 -0.21
C MET A 148 0.29 -7.55 -0.01
N GLY A 149 0.95 -8.07 1.02
CA GLY A 149 0.98 -9.51 1.33
C GLY A 149 -0.40 -10.05 1.67
N ILE A 150 -1.15 -9.34 2.52
CA ILE A 150 -2.52 -9.74 2.88
C ILE A 150 -3.47 -9.61 1.70
N GLU A 151 -3.42 -8.49 0.98
CA GLU A 151 -4.28 -8.30 -0.19
C GLU A 151 -4.05 -9.41 -1.21
N ARG A 152 -2.79 -9.72 -1.51
CA ARG A 152 -2.44 -10.79 -2.45
C ARG A 152 -2.86 -12.16 -1.93
N CYS A 153 -2.71 -12.42 -0.63
CA CYS A 153 -3.13 -13.67 -0.01
C CYS A 153 -4.66 -13.83 -0.11
N LEU A 154 -5.45 -12.84 0.32
CA LEU A 154 -6.91 -12.88 0.23
C LEU A 154 -7.39 -13.05 -1.21
N ASP A 155 -6.73 -12.40 -2.16
CA ASP A 155 -7.07 -12.51 -3.58
C ASP A 155 -6.77 -13.89 -4.16
N GLN A 156 -5.61 -14.47 -3.83
CA GLN A 156 -5.24 -15.82 -4.24
C GLN A 156 -6.18 -16.88 -3.67
N PHE A 157 -6.56 -16.75 -2.40
CA PHE A 157 -7.48 -17.68 -1.76
C PHE A 157 -8.89 -17.60 -2.33
N SER A 158 -9.35 -16.38 -2.65
CA SER A 158 -10.65 -16.17 -3.31
C SER A 158 -10.65 -16.72 -4.75
N THR A 159 -9.57 -16.53 -5.50
CA THR A 159 -9.48 -16.96 -6.91
C THR A 159 -9.28 -18.47 -7.04
N HIS A 160 -8.48 -19.08 -6.17
CA HIS A 160 -8.15 -20.52 -6.22
C HIS A 160 -8.95 -21.36 -5.23
N ALA A 161 -10.09 -20.85 -4.73
CA ALA A 161 -10.89 -21.56 -3.74
C ALA A 161 -11.30 -23.00 -4.17
N PRO A 162 -11.75 -23.26 -5.42
CA PRO A 162 -12.13 -24.62 -5.84
C PRO A 162 -10.93 -25.59 -5.83
N MET A 163 -9.74 -25.10 -6.17
CA MET A 163 -8.50 -25.87 -6.14
C MET A 163 -8.08 -26.20 -4.70
N LEU A 164 -8.26 -25.26 -3.77
CA LEU A 164 -7.98 -25.48 -2.35
C LEU A 164 -8.94 -26.52 -1.74
N GLU A 165 -10.23 -26.41 -2.03
CA GLU A 165 -11.25 -27.37 -1.58
C GLU A 165 -10.97 -28.77 -2.11
N THR A 166 -10.51 -28.88 -3.36
CA THR A 166 -10.09 -30.16 -3.94
C THR A 166 -8.92 -30.76 -3.15
N ARG A 167 -7.86 -29.98 -2.88
CA ARG A 167 -6.70 -30.45 -2.11
C ARG A 167 -7.07 -30.89 -0.69
N LEU A 168 -7.91 -30.12 -0.02
CA LEU A 168 -8.41 -30.45 1.33
C LEU A 168 -9.25 -31.74 1.29
N SER A 169 -10.05 -31.96 0.24
CA SER A 169 -10.83 -33.19 0.06
C SER A 169 -9.96 -34.43 -0.17
N PHE A 170 -8.77 -34.27 -0.74
CA PHE A 170 -7.75 -35.32 -0.85
C PHE A 170 -6.93 -35.53 0.43
N GLY A 171 -7.25 -34.83 1.51
CA GLY A 171 -6.60 -34.97 2.83
C GLY A 171 -5.36 -34.11 3.02
N ALA A 172 -5.08 -33.14 2.15
CA ALA A 172 -3.97 -32.22 2.34
C ALA A 172 -4.16 -31.37 3.60
N SER A 173 -3.09 -31.16 4.36
CA SER A 173 -3.14 -30.27 5.52
C SER A 173 -3.33 -28.80 5.10
N ARG A 174 -3.77 -27.96 6.04
CA ARG A 174 -3.93 -26.50 5.85
C ARG A 174 -2.67 -25.84 5.31
N TYR A 175 -1.51 -26.30 5.82
CA TYR A 175 -0.20 -25.82 5.39
C TYR A 175 0.11 -26.29 3.97
N GLU A 176 -0.04 -27.57 3.64
CA GLU A 176 0.25 -28.10 2.30
C GLU A 176 -0.64 -27.48 1.22
N ALA A 177 -1.93 -27.27 1.53
CA ALA A 177 -2.87 -26.69 0.58
C ALA A 177 -2.56 -25.21 0.29
N GLY A 178 -2.23 -24.43 1.33
CA GLY A 178 -2.06 -22.98 1.25
C GLY A 178 -0.61 -22.50 1.04
N LEU A 179 0.41 -23.32 1.30
CA LEU A 179 1.81 -22.92 1.22
C LEU A 179 2.21 -22.34 -0.15
N PRO A 180 1.83 -22.92 -1.30
CA PRO A 180 2.20 -22.36 -2.60
C PRO A 180 1.65 -20.94 -2.80
N LEU A 181 0.39 -20.72 -2.42
CA LEU A 181 -0.26 -19.40 -2.52
C LEU A 181 0.36 -18.40 -1.54
N ALA A 182 0.71 -18.85 -0.34
CA ALA A 182 1.36 -18.04 0.68
C ALA A 182 2.76 -17.60 0.22
N VAL A 183 3.56 -18.50 -0.35
CA VAL A 183 4.90 -18.19 -0.88
C VAL A 183 4.82 -17.14 -1.99
N ASP A 184 3.87 -17.27 -2.90
CA ASP A 184 3.68 -16.30 -3.98
C ASP A 184 3.24 -14.93 -3.44
N ALA A 185 2.35 -14.90 -2.44
CA ALA A 185 1.95 -13.66 -1.78
C ALA A 185 3.13 -12.97 -1.06
N ILE A 186 3.95 -13.73 -0.34
CA ILE A 186 5.14 -13.22 0.36
C ILE A 186 6.16 -12.66 -0.66
N ARG A 187 6.43 -13.40 -1.74
CA ARG A 187 7.36 -12.96 -2.80
C ARG A 187 6.93 -11.64 -3.43
N MET A 188 5.65 -11.53 -3.79
CA MET A 188 5.11 -10.31 -4.39
C MET A 188 5.15 -9.11 -3.42
N ALA A 189 4.90 -9.35 -2.14
CA ALA A 189 4.94 -8.32 -1.11
C ALA A 189 6.35 -7.81 -0.79
N LEU A 190 7.37 -8.67 -0.90
CA LEU A 190 8.77 -8.32 -0.59
C LEU A 190 9.57 -7.82 -1.81
N LEU A 191 9.02 -7.93 -3.03
CA LEU A 191 9.67 -7.43 -4.23
C LEU A 191 10.07 -5.93 -4.14
N PRO A 192 9.23 -5.02 -3.61
CA PRO A 192 9.62 -3.62 -3.43
C PRO A 192 10.79 -3.43 -2.45
N VAL A 193 10.87 -4.27 -1.41
CA VAL A 193 11.95 -4.22 -0.41
C VAL A 193 13.27 -4.68 -1.03
N ILE A 194 13.25 -5.77 -1.79
CA ILE A 194 14.44 -6.30 -2.47
C ILE A 194 14.94 -5.30 -3.51
N THR A 195 14.05 -4.75 -4.33
CA THR A 195 14.42 -3.75 -5.33
C THR A 195 15.00 -2.49 -4.70
N GLN A 196 14.43 -2.02 -3.58
CA GLN A 196 14.98 -0.89 -2.82
C GLN A 196 16.40 -1.17 -2.30
N LEU A 197 16.67 -2.38 -1.80
CA LEU A 197 18.02 -2.79 -1.39
C LEU A 197 19.00 -2.82 -2.57
N SER A 198 18.58 -3.31 -3.74
CA SER A 198 19.45 -3.44 -4.90
C SER A 198 19.88 -2.11 -5.52
N VAL A 199 19.06 -1.07 -5.43
CA VAL A 199 19.37 0.25 -6.02
C VAL A 199 19.95 1.25 -5.02
N MET A 200 19.96 0.91 -3.73
CA MET A 200 20.41 1.80 -2.66
C MET A 200 21.89 2.11 -2.79
N GLY A 201 22.24 3.40 -2.77
CA GLY A 201 23.63 3.86 -2.90
C GLY A 201 24.17 3.92 -4.34
N MET A 202 23.52 3.26 -5.31
CA MET A 202 23.83 3.43 -6.74
C MET A 202 22.98 4.51 -7.40
N ILE A 203 21.66 4.49 -7.14
CA ILE A 203 20.69 5.42 -7.75
C ILE A 203 20.06 6.30 -6.68
N ASN A 204 19.61 5.68 -5.59
CA ASN A 204 18.92 6.37 -4.52
C ASN A 204 19.89 6.74 -3.40
N ILE A 205 20.04 8.04 -3.15
CA ILE A 205 20.68 8.58 -1.95
C ILE A 205 19.57 8.89 -0.93
N PRO A 206 19.52 8.19 0.21
CA PRO A 206 18.46 8.41 1.20
C PRO A 206 18.48 9.83 1.78
N GLY A 207 17.30 10.44 1.90
CA GLY A 207 17.17 11.80 2.43
C GLY A 207 17.68 11.94 3.86
N MET A 208 17.52 10.91 4.71
CA MET A 208 18.04 10.93 6.08
C MET A 208 19.58 10.89 6.11
N MET A 209 20.21 10.10 5.23
CA MET A 209 21.66 10.08 5.07
C MET A 209 22.19 11.44 4.59
N THR A 210 21.56 12.05 3.57
CA THR A 210 21.92 13.42 3.13
C THR A 210 21.72 14.43 4.24
N GLY A 211 20.64 14.31 5.02
CA GLY A 211 20.36 15.16 6.18
C GLY A 211 21.45 15.07 7.25
N GLN A 212 21.92 13.86 7.58
CA GLN A 212 23.03 13.66 8.52
C GLN A 212 24.34 14.28 7.99
N ILE A 213 24.63 14.12 6.70
CA ILE A 213 25.81 14.74 6.07
C ILE A 213 25.72 16.26 6.14
N MET A 214 24.55 16.85 5.88
CA MET A 214 24.33 18.30 5.99
C MET A 214 24.41 18.79 7.45
N ALA A 215 24.01 17.96 8.41
CA ALA A 215 24.14 18.25 9.84
C ALA A 215 25.59 18.11 10.37
N GLY A 216 26.55 17.73 9.50
CA GLY A 216 27.97 17.64 9.85
C GLY A 216 28.43 16.25 10.30
N THR A 217 27.59 15.22 10.22
CA THR A 217 28.00 13.84 10.48
C THR A 217 29.03 13.39 9.44
N PRO A 218 30.12 12.71 9.83
CA PRO A 218 31.08 12.15 8.90
C PRO A 218 30.39 11.25 7.85
N MET A 219 30.76 11.41 6.58
CA MET A 219 30.10 10.70 5.48
C MET A 219 30.09 9.18 5.68
N MET A 220 31.19 8.60 6.16
CA MET A 220 31.29 7.15 6.38
C MET A 220 30.34 6.67 7.49
N GLU A 221 30.16 7.46 8.55
CA GLU A 221 29.22 7.13 9.63
C GLU A 221 27.78 7.16 9.14
N ALA A 222 27.40 8.18 8.35
CA ALA A 222 26.07 8.28 7.74
C ALA A 222 25.78 7.11 6.78
N VAL A 223 26.77 6.66 6.01
CA VAL A 223 26.66 5.48 5.14
C VAL A 223 26.42 4.21 5.95
N ILE A 224 27.24 3.95 6.98
CA ILE A 224 27.12 2.77 7.84
C ILE A 224 25.76 2.75 8.55
N TYR A 225 25.35 3.90 9.11
CA TYR A 225 24.06 4.05 9.76
C TYR A 225 22.92 3.72 8.79
N GLN A 226 22.95 4.26 7.58
CA GLN A 226 21.92 4.00 6.58
C GLN A 226 21.88 2.53 6.12
N GLN A 227 23.02 1.85 6.02
CA GLN A 227 23.07 0.40 5.74
C GLN A 227 22.37 -0.40 6.83
N CYS A 228 22.64 -0.10 8.11
CA CYS A 228 21.97 -0.72 9.24
C CYS A 228 20.44 -0.54 9.17
N ILE A 229 19.96 0.69 8.91
CA ILE A 229 18.53 0.98 8.79
C ILE A 229 17.89 0.18 7.64
N MET A 230 18.58 0.05 6.51
CA MET A 230 18.06 -0.71 5.37
C MET A 230 17.89 -2.20 5.67
N PHE A 231 18.82 -2.80 6.40
CA PHE A 231 18.68 -4.19 6.85
C PHE A 231 17.55 -4.34 7.88
N MET A 232 17.38 -3.36 8.78
CA MET A 232 16.27 -3.35 9.73
C MET A 232 14.90 -3.21 9.04
N VAL A 233 14.79 -2.36 8.02
CA VAL A 233 13.59 -2.23 7.19
C VAL A 233 13.26 -3.55 6.49
N ALA A 234 14.27 -4.21 5.93
CA ALA A 234 14.09 -5.50 5.27
C ALA A 234 13.64 -6.60 6.25
N ALA A 235 14.27 -6.67 7.43
CA ALA A 235 13.92 -7.63 8.47
C ALA A 235 12.49 -7.41 9.02
N SER A 236 12.14 -6.18 9.38
CA SER A 236 10.81 -5.83 9.91
C SER A 236 9.70 -6.07 8.87
N SER A 237 9.95 -5.73 7.60
CA SER A 237 9.00 -5.98 6.51
C SER A 237 8.83 -7.48 6.25
N THR A 238 9.92 -8.25 6.22
CA THR A 238 9.87 -9.71 6.04
C THR A 238 9.09 -10.38 7.17
N LEU A 239 9.41 -10.06 8.42
CA LEU A 239 8.70 -10.59 9.59
C LEU A 239 7.21 -10.23 9.55
N GLY A 240 6.89 -8.96 9.30
CA GLY A 240 5.51 -8.50 9.20
C GLY A 240 4.73 -9.26 8.12
N VAL A 241 5.30 -9.37 6.91
CA VAL A 241 4.66 -10.05 5.77
C VAL A 241 4.44 -11.54 6.09
N VAL A 242 5.47 -12.26 6.55
CA VAL A 242 5.36 -13.69 6.87
C VAL A 242 4.31 -13.94 7.95
N MET A 243 4.35 -13.16 9.03
CA MET A 243 3.37 -13.25 10.12
C MET A 243 1.94 -12.94 9.63
N SER A 244 1.78 -11.93 8.78
CA SER A 244 0.47 -11.54 8.24
C SER A 244 -0.13 -12.58 7.30
N VAL A 245 0.69 -13.17 6.43
CA VAL A 245 0.26 -14.22 5.50
C VAL A 245 -0.04 -15.51 6.28
N ALA A 246 0.77 -15.87 7.27
CA ALA A 246 0.51 -17.01 8.15
C ALA A 246 -0.78 -16.84 8.97
N ALA A 247 -1.03 -15.64 9.49
CA ALA A 247 -2.28 -15.31 10.17
C ALA A 247 -3.48 -15.37 9.21
N CYS A 248 -3.33 -14.86 7.98
CA CYS A 248 -4.35 -14.94 6.94
C CYS A 248 -4.72 -16.39 6.61
N LEU A 249 -3.72 -17.26 6.38
CA LEU A 249 -3.91 -18.71 6.18
C LEU A 249 -4.66 -19.34 7.35
N SER A 250 -4.29 -18.95 8.57
CA SER A 250 -4.87 -19.49 9.81
C SER A 250 -6.33 -19.07 10.02
N VAL A 251 -6.74 -17.94 9.47
CA VAL A 251 -8.12 -17.42 9.59
C VAL A 251 -9.04 -17.92 8.48
N LEU A 252 -8.51 -18.11 7.26
CA LEU A 252 -9.31 -18.51 6.09
C LEU A 252 -9.60 -20.02 6.02
N ILE A 253 -8.63 -20.85 6.39
CA ILE A 253 -8.84 -22.30 6.49
C ILE A 253 -9.11 -22.62 7.95
N ASP A 254 -10.27 -23.18 8.32
CA ASP A 254 -10.55 -23.48 9.72
C ASP A 254 -9.81 -24.76 10.21
N LYS A 255 -9.84 -25.04 11.52
CA LYS A 255 -9.32 -26.30 12.09
C LYS A 255 -9.99 -27.54 11.49
N ASP A 256 -11.24 -27.41 11.04
CA ASP A 256 -12.02 -28.47 10.41
C ASP A 256 -11.73 -28.64 8.91
N GLN A 257 -10.61 -28.10 8.40
CA GLN A 257 -10.17 -28.23 7.01
C GLN A 257 -11.22 -27.80 5.96
N THR A 258 -12.12 -26.90 6.32
CA THR A 258 -13.09 -26.28 5.42
C THR A 258 -12.67 -24.84 5.11
N MET A 259 -12.78 -24.46 3.83
CA MET A 259 -12.56 -23.08 3.40
C MET A 259 -13.77 -22.22 3.79
N ARG A 260 -13.55 -21.17 4.59
CA ARG A 260 -14.61 -20.23 4.96
C ARG A 260 -14.56 -18.98 4.09
N GLN A 261 -15.09 -19.08 2.87
CA GLN A 261 -15.18 -17.95 1.94
C GLN A 261 -16.04 -16.81 2.52
N ASP A 262 -16.99 -17.15 3.39
CA ASP A 262 -17.92 -16.24 4.09
C ASP A 262 -17.23 -15.17 4.94
N ARG A 263 -15.94 -15.34 5.24
CA ARG A 263 -15.17 -14.38 6.06
C ARG A 263 -14.52 -13.27 5.25
N ILE A 264 -14.42 -13.41 3.93
CA ILE A 264 -13.85 -12.39 3.06
C ILE A 264 -14.92 -11.34 2.78
N LYS A 265 -14.70 -10.12 3.26
CA LYS A 265 -15.58 -8.97 3.01
C LYS A 265 -14.85 -7.98 2.12
N ASP A 266 -15.55 -7.44 1.13
CA ASP A 266 -15.01 -6.30 0.37
C ASP A 266 -14.84 -5.11 1.30
N ASN A 267 -13.59 -4.64 1.40
CA ASN A 267 -13.28 -3.40 2.10
C ASN A 267 -13.65 -2.24 1.19
N ARG A 268 -14.74 -1.56 1.53
CA ARG A 268 -15.06 -0.31 0.85
C ARG A 268 -14.23 0.80 1.50
N SER A 269 -13.04 1.05 0.96
CA SER A 269 -12.27 2.25 1.31
C SER A 269 -13.13 3.50 1.11
N PHE A 270 -12.98 4.50 1.99
CA PHE A 270 -13.69 5.78 1.94
C PHE A 270 -13.65 6.42 0.53
N HIS A 271 -12.56 6.23 -0.20
CA HIS A 271 -12.40 6.74 -1.55
C HIS A 271 -13.45 6.20 -2.53
N HIS A 272 -13.85 4.93 -2.40
CA HIS A 272 -14.85 4.30 -3.25
C HIS A 272 -16.25 4.94 -3.09
N TYR A 273 -16.58 5.52 -1.93
CA TYR A 273 -17.84 6.25 -1.75
C TYR A 273 -17.85 7.57 -2.53
N PHE A 274 -16.71 8.26 -2.55
CA PHE A 274 -16.58 9.55 -3.21
C PHE A 274 -16.53 9.42 -4.74
N THR A 275 -15.75 8.47 -5.26
CA THR A 275 -15.68 8.20 -6.71
C THR A 275 -17.01 7.69 -7.26
N ARG A 276 -17.74 6.85 -6.50
CA ARG A 276 -19.08 6.38 -6.91
C ARG A 276 -20.13 7.49 -6.88
N SER A 277 -19.99 8.48 -5.99
CA SER A 277 -20.89 9.65 -6.00
C SER A 277 -20.68 10.54 -7.23
N LEU A 278 -19.47 10.56 -7.80
CA LEU A 278 -19.15 11.32 -9.01
C LEU A 278 -19.51 10.55 -10.29
N ASP A 279 -19.39 9.22 -10.31
CA ASP A 279 -19.91 8.39 -11.41
C ASP A 279 -21.47 8.44 -11.50
N HIS A 280 -22.15 8.94 -10.46
CA HIS A 280 -23.60 9.21 -10.46
C HIS A 280 -23.99 10.62 -10.92
N LEU A 281 -23.04 11.48 -11.33
CA LEU A 281 -23.40 12.65 -12.12
C LEU A 281 -23.97 12.15 -13.46
N PRO A 282 -25.21 12.51 -13.82
CA PRO A 282 -25.86 11.95 -14.99
C PRO A 282 -24.98 12.25 -16.20
N ASN A 283 -24.51 11.18 -16.84
CA ASN A 283 -23.77 11.24 -18.09
C ASN A 283 -24.77 11.68 -19.18
N GLN A 284 -25.07 12.99 -19.18
CA GLN A 284 -26.10 13.65 -20.00
C GLN A 284 -25.84 13.45 -21.50
N GLN A 285 -24.64 13.00 -21.85
CA GLN A 285 -24.21 12.70 -23.21
C GLN A 285 -24.79 11.36 -23.73
N ASN A 286 -25.00 10.35 -22.88
CA ASN A 286 -25.64 9.09 -23.29
C ASN A 286 -27.16 9.22 -23.47
N ASP A 287 -27.81 10.08 -22.68
CA ASP A 287 -29.25 10.39 -22.83
C ASP A 287 -29.55 11.26 -24.05
N LEU A 288 -28.61 12.10 -24.49
CA LEU A 288 -28.75 12.88 -25.72
C LEU A 288 -28.52 12.01 -26.97
N LEU A 289 -27.66 10.99 -26.90
CA LEU A 289 -27.47 10.01 -27.97
C LEU A 289 -28.67 9.05 -28.08
N SER A 290 -29.26 8.61 -26.95
CA SER A 290 -30.49 7.79 -26.97
C SER A 290 -31.69 8.58 -27.50
N LYS A 291 -31.83 9.87 -27.13
CA LYS A 291 -32.89 10.75 -27.67
C LYS A 291 -32.69 11.10 -29.14
N ARG A 292 -31.45 11.26 -29.63
CA ARG A 292 -31.16 11.46 -31.06
C ARG A 292 -31.43 10.20 -31.89
N HIS A 293 -31.14 9.01 -31.36
CA HIS A 293 -31.49 7.76 -32.04
C HIS A 293 -33.00 7.46 -32.02
N SER A 294 -33.74 7.89 -30.99
CA SER A 294 -35.21 7.81 -30.98
C SER A 294 -35.91 8.83 -31.88
N GLN A 295 -35.29 9.98 -32.18
CA GLN A 295 -35.88 11.01 -33.04
C GLN A 295 -35.50 10.90 -34.52
N ALA A 296 -34.52 10.07 -34.87
CA ALA A 296 -34.13 9.79 -36.25
C ALA A 296 -34.73 8.46 -36.76
N SER A 297 -36.05 8.39 -36.86
CA SER A 297 -36.71 7.29 -37.57
C SER A 297 -37.88 7.81 -38.43
N PRO A 298 -37.65 8.06 -39.73
CA PRO A 298 -38.74 8.11 -40.70
C PRO A 298 -39.15 6.68 -41.07
N GLN A 299 -40.46 6.47 -41.10
CA GLN A 299 -41.13 5.25 -41.52
C GLN A 299 -40.72 4.77 -42.93
N HIS A 300 -40.89 3.44 -43.16
CA HIS A 300 -40.93 2.63 -44.40
C HIS A 300 -39.66 1.92 -44.93
N PRO A 301 -39.80 0.77 -45.62
CA PRO A 301 -40.58 -0.44 -45.34
C PRO A 301 -39.70 -1.72 -45.24
N SER A 302 -40.31 -2.80 -44.78
CA SER A 302 -39.86 -4.21 -44.75
C SER A 302 -38.66 -4.61 -45.63
N LYS A 303 -37.57 -5.07 -45.01
CA LYS A 303 -36.49 -5.83 -45.68
C LYS A 303 -36.82 -7.34 -45.73
N PRO A 304 -36.49 -8.04 -46.83
CA PRO A 304 -36.86 -9.43 -47.03
C PRO A 304 -35.92 -10.44 -46.36
N GLY A 305 -36.51 -11.56 -45.98
CA GLY A 305 -36.00 -12.92 -45.78
C GLY A 305 -34.51 -13.17 -45.49
N SER A 306 -34.29 -13.84 -44.35
CA SER A 306 -33.12 -14.57 -43.86
C SER A 306 -32.39 -15.54 -44.82
N HIS A 307 -32.79 -15.61 -46.10
CA HIS A 307 -32.18 -16.49 -47.10
C HIS A 307 -30.99 -15.87 -47.86
N GLU A 308 -30.89 -14.54 -47.92
CA GLU A 308 -29.79 -13.86 -48.64
C GLU A 308 -28.49 -13.77 -47.82
N ALA A 309 -28.59 -13.56 -46.51
CA ALA A 309 -27.43 -13.55 -45.61
C ALA A 309 -26.71 -14.91 -45.55
N MET A 310 -27.45 -16.01 -45.74
CA MET A 310 -26.91 -17.36 -45.70
C MET A 310 -26.14 -17.73 -47.00
N ARG A 311 -26.52 -17.15 -48.16
CA ARG A 311 -25.78 -17.34 -49.41
C ARG A 311 -24.42 -16.66 -49.42
N ILE A 312 -24.31 -15.46 -48.82
CA ILE A 312 -23.05 -14.71 -48.76
C ILE A 312 -22.02 -15.43 -47.89
N GLN A 313 -22.48 -16.09 -46.82
CA GLN A 313 -21.61 -16.83 -45.90
C GLN A 313 -21.10 -18.16 -46.49
N GLN A 314 -21.85 -18.79 -47.41
CA GLN A 314 -21.39 -19.97 -48.14
C GLN A 314 -20.36 -19.64 -49.22
N SER A 315 -20.48 -18.50 -49.91
CA SER A 315 -19.50 -18.07 -50.92
C SER A 315 -18.11 -17.73 -50.34
N TYR A 316 -18.02 -17.37 -49.06
CA TYR A 316 -16.74 -17.10 -48.38
C TYR A 316 -16.01 -18.38 -47.95
N ARG A 317 -16.73 -19.50 -47.76
CA ARG A 317 -16.18 -20.78 -47.28
C ARG A 317 -15.54 -21.64 -48.37
N GLN A 318 -15.69 -21.27 -49.65
CA GLN A 318 -15.09 -21.98 -50.79
C GLN A 318 -13.82 -21.30 -51.34
N ARG A 319 -13.33 -20.24 -50.69
CA ARG A 319 -12.09 -19.53 -51.07
C ARG A 319 -10.97 -19.61 -50.02
N LEU A 320 -11.05 -20.59 -49.12
CA LEU A 320 -9.98 -21.05 -48.24
C LEU A 320 -9.80 -22.56 -48.46
#